data_AF-A0A3R7KKT0-F1
#
_entry.id   AF-A0A3R7KKT0-F1
#
_cell.length_a   1.000
_cell.length_b   1.000
_cell.length_c   1.000
_cell.angle_alpha   90.00
_cell.angle_beta   90.00
_cell.angle_gamma   90.00
#
_symmetry.space_group_name_H-M   'P 1'
#
loop_
_entity.id
_entity.type
_entity.pdbx_description
1 polymer ?
#
loop_
_entity_poly.entity_id
_entity_poly.type
_entity_poly.pdbx_seq_one_letter_code
_entity_poly.pdbx_strand_id
1 'polypeptide(L)' 'MDDNGDARIDRPELLCDAIVGLVDDLESDGTLSEERASELRSDIYRSIDVPEE' A
#
# COMPACT_ATOMS: atom_id res chain seq x y z
N MET A 1 23.27 -22.52 -2.31
CA MET A 1 23.00 -21.29 -3.07
C MET A 1 21.58 -20.95 -2.73
N ASP A 2 21.39 -20.14 -1.68
CA ASP A 2 20.09 -19.62 -1.32
C ASP A 2 19.84 -18.42 -2.23
N ASP A 3 19.14 -18.66 -3.34
CA ASP A 3 18.57 -17.64 -4.22
C ASP A 3 17.41 -16.92 -3.51
N ASN A 4 17.62 -16.47 -2.28
CA ASN A 4 16.78 -15.46 -1.67
C ASN A 4 17.29 -14.12 -2.16
N GLY A 5 17.18 -13.92 -3.48
CA GLY A 5 17.37 -12.64 -4.14
C GLY A 5 16.37 -11.69 -3.50
N ASP A 6 16.87 -10.95 -2.52
CA ASP A 6 16.28 -9.82 -1.83
C ASP A 6 15.36 -9.10 -2.82
N ALA A 7 14.06 -9.41 -2.79
CA ALA A 7 13.07 -8.82 -3.68
C ALA A 7 12.85 -7.39 -3.20
N ARG A 8 13.90 -6.57 -3.35
CA ARG A 8 13.86 -5.15 -3.11
C ARG A 8 12.90 -4.62 -4.15
N ILE A 9 11.75 -4.18 -3.65
CA ILE A 9 10.83 -3.43 -4.46
C ILE A 9 11.56 -2.15 -4.78
N ASP A 10 12.06 -2.02 -6.02
CA ASP A 10 12.87 -0.88 -6.46
C ASP A 10 12.12 0.46 -6.32
N ARG A 11 10.78 0.40 -6.25
CA ARG A 11 9.86 1.53 -6.16
C ARG A 11 8.67 1.20 -5.25
N PRO A 12 8.86 1.21 -3.92
CA PRO A 12 7.78 0.94 -2.98
C PRO A 12 6.59 1.89 -3.15
N GLU A 13 6.84 3.13 -3.59
CA GLU A 13 5.81 4.12 -3.92
C GLU A 13 4.84 3.62 -5.00
N LEU A 14 5.32 2.93 -6.04
CA LEU A 14 4.45 2.39 -7.09
C LEU A 14 3.58 1.25 -6.58
N LEU A 15 4.09 0.45 -5.64
CA LEU A 15 3.30 -0.58 -4.99
C LEU A 15 2.22 0.06 -4.11
N CYS A 16 2.55 1.10 -3.35
CA CYS A 16 1.59 1.82 -2.54
C CYS A 16 0.49 2.48 -3.38
N ASP A 17 0.85 3.14 -4.49
CA ASP A 17 -0.13 3.71 -5.43
C ASP A 17 -1.06 2.64 -5.99
N ALA A 18 -0.53 1.47 -6.35
CA ALA A 18 -1.33 0.36 -6.84
C ALA A 18 -2.29 -0.18 -5.76
N ILE A 19 -1.82 -0.30 -4.51
CA ILE A 19 -2.67 -0.74 -3.39
C ILE A 19 -3.76 0.31 -3.10
N VAL A 20 -3.43 1.60 -3.11
CA VAL A 20 -4.42 2.68 -2.95
C VAL A 20 -5.48 2.62 -4.06
N GLY A 21 -5.07 2.42 -5.31
CA GLY A 21 -6.01 2.23 -6.42
C GLY A 21 -6.98 1.07 -6.20
N LEU A 22 -6.50 -0.06 -5.66
CA LEU A 22 -7.38 -1.18 -5.30
C LEU A 22 -8.34 -0.82 -4.16
N VAL A 23 -7.90 -0.05 -3.16
CA VAL A 23 -8.76 0.42 -2.07
C VAL A 23 -9.86 1.35 -2.62
N ASP A 24 -9.52 2.23 -3.55
CA ASP A 24 -10.46 3.15 -4.20
C ASP A 24 -11.51 2.38 -5.01
N ASP A 25 -11.10 1.36 -5.77
CA ASP A 25 -12.02 0.50 -6.53
C ASP A 25 -12.99 -0.25 -5.58
N LEU A 26 -12.48 -0.76 -4.45
CA LEU A 26 -13.28 -1.46 -3.45
C LEU A 26 -14.27 -0.53 -2.71
N GLU A 27 -13.89 0.74 -2.47
CA GLU A 27 -14.81 1.75 -1.94
C GLU A 27 -15.89 2.08 -2.97
N SER A 28 -15.51 2.28 -4.25
CA SER A 28 -16.44 2.62 -5.31
C SER A 28 -17.47 1.50 -5.60
N ASP A 29 -17.09 0.24 -5.45
CA ASP A 29 -17.99 -0.92 -5.58
C ASP A 29 -18.87 -1.12 -4.33
N GLY A 30 -18.62 -0.37 -3.25
CA GLY A 30 -19.34 -0.48 -1.97
C GLY A 30 -18.92 -1.68 -1.13
N THR A 31 -17.83 -2.35 -1.48
CA THR A 31 -17.23 -3.43 -0.68
C THR A 31 -16.59 -2.88 0.60
N LEU A 32 -16.00 -1.68 0.53
CA LEU A 32 -15.48 -0.94 1.69
C LEU A 32 -16.36 0.28 1.99
N SER A 33 -16.52 0.60 3.27
CA SER A 33 -17.04 1.90 3.70
C SER A 33 -15.98 2.99 3.53
N GLU A 34 -16.41 4.23 3.33
CA GLU A 34 -15.54 5.42 3.26
C GLU A 34 -14.60 5.52 4.48
N GLU A 35 -15.12 5.28 5.69
CA GLU A 35 -14.33 5.25 6.93
C GLU A 35 -13.20 4.21 6.85
N ARG A 36 -13.52 2.98 6.42
CA ARG A 36 -12.54 1.90 6.36
C ARG A 36 -11.52 2.09 5.23
N ALA A 37 -11.94 2.64 4.09
CA ALA A 37 -11.06 2.98 2.99
C ALA A 37 -10.07 4.10 3.40
N SER A 38 -10.56 5.11 4.13
CA SER A 38 -9.71 6.18 4.67
C SER A 38 -8.67 5.66 5.67
N GLU A 39 -9.05 4.75 6.57
CA GLU A 39 -8.10 4.11 7.50
C GLU A 39 -7.00 3.34 6.74
N LEU A 40 -7.39 2.53 5.75
CA LEU A 40 -6.45 1.72 4.96
C LEU A 40 -5.46 2.60 4.19
N ARG A 41 -5.90 3.69 3.56
CA ARG A 41 -5.01 4.65 2.90
C ARG A 41 -3.99 5.22 3.89
N SER A 42 -4.44 5.63 5.08
CA SER A 42 -3.56 6.16 6.13
C SER A 42 -2.51 5.15 6.57
N ASP A 43 -2.90 3.88 6.77
CA ASP A 43 -1.98 2.80 7.16
C ASP A 43 -0.95 2.51 6.06
N ILE A 44 -1.36 2.52 4.78
CA ILE A 44 -0.46 2.33 3.64
C ILE A 44 0.58 3.45 3.58
N TYR A 45 0.16 4.72 3.70
CA TYR A 45 1.11 5.84 3.69
C TYR A 45 2.05 5.83 4.91
N ARG A 46 1.56 5.41 6.08
CA ARG A 46 2.42 5.23 7.27
C ARG A 46 3.45 4.11 7.07
N SER A 47 3.14 3.07 6.29
CA SER A 47 4.04 1.94 6.07
C SER A 47 5.30 2.28 5.26
N ILE A 48 5.26 3.35 4.46
CA ILE A 48 6.39 3.85 3.65
C ILE A 48 7.15 4.99 4.31
N ASP A 49 6.58 5.63 5.33
CA ASP A 49 7.22 6.67 6.13
C ASP A 49 8.19 6.01 7.12
N VAL A 50 9.24 5.39 6.58
CA VAL A 50 10.34 4.83 7.38
C VAL A 50 11.26 5.99 7.74
N PRO A 51 11.45 6.32 9.04
CA PRO A 51 12.35 7.40 9.42
C PRO A 51 13.77 7.11 8.91
N GLU A 52 14.35 8.06 8.16
CA GLU A 52 15.77 8.04 7.79
C GLU A 52 16.61 8.11 9.07
N GLU A 53 17.37 7.05 9.38
CA GLU A 53 18.40 7.04 10.44
C GLU A 53 19.68 7.78 10.01
#